data_AF-A0A5K0XU69-F1
#
_entry.id   AF-A0A5K0XU69-F1
#
_cell.length_a   1.000
_cell.length_b   1.000
_cell.length_c   1.000
_cell.angle_alpha   90.00
_cell.angle_beta   90.00
_cell.angle_gamma   90.00
#
_symmetry.space_group_name_H-M   'P 1'
#
loop_
_entity.id
_entity.type
_entity.pdbx_description
1 polymer ?
#
loop_
_entity_poly.entity_id
_entity_poly.type
_entity_poly.pdbx_seq_one_letter_code
_entity_poly.pdbx_strand_id
1 'polypeptide(L)' 'VNSFVKIFLGVAHGWTVRYKTDDDAAVKRAEEAHSHMIEWFTKYVS' A
#
# COMPACT_ATOMS: atom_id res chain seq x y z
N VAL A 1 11.10 -17.13 5.09
CA VAL A 1 10.23 -16.03 4.64
C VAL A 1 10.70 -14.76 5.34
N ASN A 2 11.02 -13.69 4.61
CA ASN A 2 11.30 -12.40 5.24
C ASN A 2 9.95 -11.73 5.51
N SER A 3 9.66 -11.43 6.77
CA SER A 3 8.46 -10.70 7.15
C SER A 3 8.74 -9.20 7.11
N PHE A 4 7.87 -8.44 6.44
CA PHE A 4 7.95 -6.98 6.33
C PHE A 4 6.63 -6.38 6.80
N VAL A 5 6.69 -5.40 7.70
CA VAL A 5 5.52 -4.67 8.20
C VAL A 5 5.80 -3.18 8.08
N LYS A 6 4.88 -2.45 7.44
CA LYS A 6 4.94 -0.99 7.33
C LYS A 6 3.64 -0.39 7.85
N ILE A 7 3.75 0.60 8.74
CA ILE A 7 2.61 1.32 9.32
C ILE A 7 2.49 2.68 8.64
N PHE A 8 1.31 2.97 8.09
CA PHE A 8 0.98 4.27 7.52
C PHE A 8 0.10 5.04 8.51
N LEU A 9 0.66 6.05 9.18
CA LEU A 9 -0.08 6.88 10.13
C LEU A 9 -0.94 7.92 9.40
N GLY A 10 -2.08 8.27 9.99
CA GLY A 10 -2.97 9.35 9.53
C GLY A 10 -3.88 9.01 8.36
N VAL A 11 -3.98 7.74 7.99
CA VAL A 11 -4.82 7.26 6.87
C VAL A 11 -6.19 6.78 7.36
N ALA A 12 -7.23 6.96 6.54
CA ALA A 12 -8.57 6.45 6.82
C ALA A 12 -8.65 4.91 6.72
N HIS A 13 -9.65 4.27 7.31
CA HIS A 13 -9.85 2.83 7.10
C HIS A 13 -10.16 2.52 5.63
N GLY A 14 -9.58 1.43 5.09
CA GLY A 14 -9.76 1.04 3.69
C GLY A 14 -9.04 1.95 2.68
N TRP A 15 -8.10 2.79 3.12
CA TRP A 15 -7.37 3.77 2.30
C TRP A 15 -6.62 3.20 1.10
N THR A 16 -6.33 1.90 1.04
CA THR A 16 -5.72 1.26 -0.14
C THR A 16 -6.73 0.90 -1.24
N VAL A 17 -8.01 0.76 -0.91
CA VAL A 17 -9.05 0.26 -1.82
C VAL A 17 -10.22 1.22 -2.01
N ARG A 18 -10.38 2.21 -1.12
CA ARG A 18 -11.51 3.15 -1.07
C ARG A 18 -11.03 4.58 -0.84
N TYR A 19 -9.90 4.95 -1.44
CA TYR A 19 -9.45 6.34 -1.44
C TYR A 19 -10.16 7.14 -2.52
N LYS A 20 -10.30 8.45 -2.29
CA LYS A 20 -10.73 9.36 -3.36
C LYS A 20 -9.53 9.67 -4.24
N THR A 21 -9.72 9.64 -5.54
CA THR A 21 -8.63 9.88 -6.51
C THR A 21 -8.18 11.34 -6.58
N ASP A 22 -8.98 12.26 -6.02
CA ASP A 22 -8.64 13.68 -5.87
C ASP A 22 -7.91 14.00 -4.55
N ASP A 23 -7.76 13.01 -3.66
CA ASP A 23 -6.94 13.11 -2.46
C ASP A 23 -5.52 12.58 -2.76
N ASP A 24 -4.65 13.47 -3.22
CA ASP A 24 -3.26 13.16 -3.56
C ASP A 24 -2.49 12.43 -2.45
N ALA A 25 -2.78 12.74 -1.19
CA ALA A 25 -2.11 12.10 -0.07
C ALA A 25 -2.56 10.64 0.06
N ALA A 26 -3.86 10.38 -0.05
CA ALA A 26 -4.40 9.03 -0.02
C ALA A 26 -3.93 8.20 -1.23
N VAL A 27 -3.92 8.79 -2.43
CA VAL A 27 -3.43 8.16 -3.68
C VAL A 27 -1.97 7.71 -3.52
N LYS A 28 -1.07 8.63 -3.16
CA LYS A 28 0.37 8.33 -3.03
C LYS A 28 0.64 7.24 -2.02
N ARG A 29 -0.07 7.27 -0.90
CA ARG A 29 0.05 6.22 0.12
C ARG A 29 -0.39 4.90 -0.47
N ALA A 30 -1.56 4.84 -1.12
CA ALA A 30 -2.13 3.60 -1.66
C ALA A 30 -1.21 2.96 -2.70
N GLU A 31 -0.65 3.77 -3.60
CA GLU A 31 0.35 3.35 -4.58
C GLU A 31 1.59 2.76 -3.92
N GLU A 32 2.11 3.41 -2.87
CA GLU A 32 3.26 2.91 -2.13
C GLU A 32 2.99 1.56 -1.45
N ALA A 33 1.81 1.37 -0.85
CA ALA A 33 1.43 0.08 -0.28
C ALA A 33 1.29 -1.02 -1.35
N HIS A 34 0.73 -0.69 -2.51
CA HIS A 34 0.61 -1.63 -3.62
C HIS A 34 1.97 -2.04 -4.19
N SER A 35 2.91 -1.10 -4.32
CA SER A 35 4.27 -1.39 -4.79
C SER A 35 4.98 -2.38 -3.88
N HIS A 36 4.96 -2.18 -2.56
CA HIS A 36 5.54 -3.16 -1.62
C HIS A 36 4.91 -4.55 -1.72
N MET A 37 3.59 -4.60 -1.93
CA MET A 37 2.84 -5.86 -2.10
C MET A 37 3.27 -6.57 -3.40
N ILE A 38 3.34 -5.85 -4.51
CA ILE A 38 3.77 -6.38 -5.82
C ILE A 38 5.21 -6.88 -5.76
N GLU A 39 6.12 -6.12 -5.15
CA GLU A 39 7.52 -6.56 -4.96
C GLU A 39 7.60 -7.86 -4.18
N TRP A 40 6.80 -7.98 -3.12
CA TRP A 40 6.73 -9.21 -2.33
C TRP A 40 6.20 -10.39 -3.17
N PHE A 41 5.10 -10.21 -3.90
CA PHE A 41 4.56 -11.26 -4.78
C PHE A 41 5.55 -11.67 -5.86
N THR A 42 6.22 -10.70 -6.48
CA THR A 42 7.26 -10.93 -7.50
C THR A 42 8.40 -11.76 -6.95
N LYS A 43 8.79 -11.53 -5.69
CA LYS A 43 9.93 -12.21 -5.06
C LYS A 43 9.62 -13.62 -4.57
N TYR A 44 8.38 -13.89 -4.15
CA TYR A 44 8.06 -15.10 -3.39
C TYR A 44 6.97 -16.00 -4.01
N VAL A 45 6.15 -15.48 -4.91
CA VAL A 45 4.99 -16.20 -5.47
C VAL A 45 5.09 -16.39 -6.98
N SER A 46 5.77 -15.48 -7.68
CA SER A 46 5.91 -15.50 -9.15
C SER A 46 6.93 -16.52 -9.63
#